data_AF-A0A934GDS1-F1
#
_entry.id   AF-A0A934GDS1-F1
#
_cell.length_a   1.000
_cell.length_b   1.000
_cell.length_c   1.000
_cell.angle_alpha   90.00
_cell.angle_beta   90.00
_cell.angle_gamma   90.00
#
_symmetry.space_group_name_H-M   'P 1'
#
loop_
_entity.id
_entity.type
_entity.pdbx_description
1 polymer ?
#
loop_
_entity_poly.entity_id
_entity_poly.type
_entity_poly.pdbx_seq_one_letter_code
_entity_poly.pdbx_strand_id
1 'polypeptide(L)'
;MEKLIPWSPQTIVAIGLAVAPFIVQAQSPDSANTGSNPFSFLGALFSPKPTNLSKLIESKQLKEADEYLGAEKQYFAENQKEQLPLLKRLATELNAVYEPQLGNAEQGLSKIRPQSIDSWKEVRDATKTADSLVNEYKAYQIFKEDQFQSSKLRSLEDALAKMRYEMAQGALTMFQKFDHSSDVNFFAAYPAPLNGSAFLADNANALQEFVNSLSVAELTQMKTKYSEHIVDPSPFNDLLSSRFFAASLATTSRPYSIGRVLATVKAARTALGSPTQSGVLK
;
A
#
# COMPACT_ATOMS: atom_id res chain seq x y z
N MET A 1 -18.86 -10.95 -19.38
CA MET A 1 -19.08 -11.06 -17.92
C MET A 1 -17.73 -10.92 -17.24
N GLU A 2 -17.29 -9.69 -17.00
CA GLU A 2 -16.09 -9.38 -16.22
C GLU A 2 -16.38 -9.66 -14.75
N LYS A 3 -15.60 -10.57 -14.15
CA LYS A 3 -15.64 -10.80 -12.71
C LYS A 3 -14.74 -9.77 -12.03
N LEU A 4 -15.37 -8.83 -11.33
CA LEU A 4 -14.70 -7.90 -10.42
C LEU A 4 -14.05 -8.69 -9.28
N ILE A 5 -12.73 -8.54 -9.12
CA ILE A 5 -11.97 -9.11 -8.00
C ILE A 5 -12.21 -8.22 -6.77
N PRO A 6 -12.70 -8.76 -5.63
CA PRO A 6 -12.90 -7.97 -4.43
C PRO A 6 -11.55 -7.65 -3.77
N TRP A 7 -11.30 -6.37 -3.53
CA TRP A 7 -10.18 -5.89 -2.71
C TRP A 7 -10.48 -6.21 -1.23
N SER A 8 -9.57 -6.94 -0.57
CA SER A 8 -9.62 -7.18 0.87
C SER A 8 -9.14 -5.94 1.65
N PRO A 9 -9.74 -5.59 2.80
CA PRO A 9 -9.28 -4.47 3.62
C PRO A 9 -7.91 -4.79 4.25
N GLN A 10 -6.94 -3.88 4.08
CA GLN A 10 -5.62 -4.00 4.68
C GLN A 10 -5.64 -3.64 6.18
N THR A 11 -4.96 -4.48 6.95
CA THR A 11 -4.61 -4.27 8.36
C THR A 11 -3.77 -3.01 8.54
N ILE A 12 -4.25 -2.09 9.39
CA ILE A 12 -3.54 -0.86 9.76
C ILE A 12 -2.32 -1.24 10.62
N VAL A 13 -1.12 -1.07 10.06
CA VAL A 13 0.12 -1.03 10.84
C VAL A 13 0.38 0.42 11.24
N ALA A 14 0.33 0.69 12.55
CA ALA A 14 0.66 1.98 13.11
C ALA A 14 2.16 2.28 12.91
N ILE A 15 2.48 3.24 12.04
CA ILE A 15 3.83 3.76 11.86
C ILE A 15 3.92 5.07 12.62
N GLY A 16 4.76 5.10 13.65
CA GLY A 16 5.08 6.30 14.42
C GLY A 16 5.77 7.35 13.56
N LEU A 17 5.11 8.50 13.37
CA LEU A 17 5.69 9.70 12.78
C LEU A 17 6.63 10.37 13.79
N ALA A 18 7.89 10.50 13.41
CA ALA A 18 8.83 11.39 14.10
C ALA A 18 8.51 12.84 13.70
N VAL A 19 8.01 13.61 14.67
CA VAL A 19 7.77 15.05 14.54
C VAL A 19 9.10 15.79 14.71
N ALA A 20 9.50 16.57 13.71
CA ALA A 20 10.65 17.47 13.82
C ALA A 20 10.31 18.66 14.74
N PRO A 21 11.24 19.13 15.59
CA PRO A 21 10.99 20.26 16.47
C PRO A 21 10.97 21.58 15.69
N PHE A 22 9.83 22.28 15.73
CA PHE A 22 9.74 23.68 15.34
C PHE A 22 10.46 24.54 16.38
N ILE A 23 11.45 25.31 15.92
CA ILE A 23 12.10 26.34 16.73
C ILE A 23 11.12 27.50 16.89
N VAL A 24 10.58 27.66 18.10
CA VAL A 24 9.77 28.82 18.49
C VAL A 24 10.71 29.98 18.79
N GLN A 25 10.61 31.03 17.98
CA GLN A 25 11.28 32.30 18.21
C GLN A 25 10.46 33.08 19.26
N ALA A 26 11.02 33.24 20.46
CA ALA A 26 10.39 33.99 21.54
C ALA A 26 10.23 35.46 21.16
N GLN A 27 8.98 35.91 21.02
CA GLN A 27 8.63 37.33 20.99
C GLN A 27 8.33 37.80 22.42
N SER A 28 8.90 38.96 22.75
CA SER A 28 8.80 39.63 24.05
C SER A 28 7.34 39.93 24.47
N PRO A 29 7.05 39.96 25.77
CA PRO A 29 5.72 40.24 26.28
C PRO A 29 5.53 41.75 26.43
N ASP A 30 4.86 42.38 25.48
CA ASP A 30 4.27 43.71 25.69
C ASP A 30 2.84 43.67 25.18
N SER A 31 1.89 43.65 26.11
CA SER A 31 0.57 44.28 26.01
C SER A 31 -0.25 43.96 27.26
N ALA A 32 -0.10 44.81 28.28
CA ALA A 32 -1.18 45.04 29.20
C ALA A 32 -2.33 45.73 28.43
N ASN A 33 -3.39 45.00 28.10
CA ASN A 33 -4.69 45.59 27.85
C ASN A 33 -5.79 44.62 28.31
N THR A 34 -5.95 44.55 29.63
CA THR A 34 -7.07 43.88 30.32
C THR A 34 -8.33 44.72 30.15
N GLY A 35 -8.87 44.70 28.93
CA GLY A 35 -10.24 45.03 28.61
C GLY A 35 -11.01 43.75 28.26
N SER A 36 -10.93 42.73 29.12
CA SER A 36 -11.71 41.49 28.94
C SER A 36 -13.19 41.79 29.18
N ASN A 37 -13.89 42.12 28.09
CA ASN A 37 -15.34 42.32 28.11
C ASN A 37 -16.01 41.05 28.69
N PRO A 38 -16.75 41.15 29.81
CA PRO A 38 -17.41 39.99 30.44
C PRO A 38 -18.53 39.37 29.57
N PHE A 39 -18.83 40.01 28.44
CA PHE A 39 -19.79 39.56 27.45
C PHE A 39 -19.16 38.88 26.21
N SER A 40 -17.83 38.69 26.17
CA SER A 40 -17.19 37.96 25.06
C SER A 40 -17.73 36.53 24.89
N PHE A 41 -18.13 35.90 26.01
CA PHE A 41 -18.79 34.60 26.04
C PHE A 41 -20.17 34.60 25.34
N LEU A 42 -20.96 35.69 25.45
CA LEU A 42 -22.24 35.81 24.74
C LEU A 42 -21.99 36.01 23.23
N GLY A 43 -20.97 36.78 22.86
CA GLY A 43 -20.58 36.95 21.46
C GLY A 43 -20.21 35.64 20.77
N ALA A 44 -19.60 34.69 21.48
CA ALA A 44 -19.29 33.35 20.97
C ALA A 44 -20.54 32.45 20.84
N LEU A 45 -21.52 32.60 21.73
CA LEU A 45 -22.80 31.88 21.71
C LEU A 45 -23.78 32.36 20.63
N PHE A 46 -23.69 33.64 20.23
CA PHE A 46 -24.56 34.26 19.23
C PHE A 46 -23.89 34.54 17.89
N SER A 47 -22.60 34.24 17.73
CA SER A 47 -21.96 34.32 16.42
C SER A 47 -22.53 33.22 15.53
N PRO A 48 -23.12 33.54 14.37
CA PRO A 48 -23.65 32.53 13.47
C PRO A 48 -22.55 31.51 13.15
N LYS A 49 -22.86 30.22 13.23
CA LYS A 49 -21.93 29.14 12.85
C LYS A 49 -21.17 29.42 11.53
N PRO A 50 -21.79 29.97 10.46
CA PRO A 50 -21.06 30.34 9.25
C PRO A 50 -20.08 31.51 9.43
N THR A 51 -20.33 32.45 10.35
CA THR A 51 -19.38 33.52 10.67
C THR A 51 -18.10 32.97 11.31
N ASN A 52 -18.22 31.99 12.21
CA ASN A 52 -17.04 31.34 12.81
C ASN A 52 -16.21 30.60 11.75
N LEU A 53 -16.86 29.82 10.88
CA LEU A 53 -16.18 29.15 9.78
C LEU A 53 -15.50 30.16 8.83
N SER A 54 -16.17 31.26 8.48
CA SER A 54 -15.58 32.31 7.65
C SER A 54 -14.34 32.93 8.28
N LYS A 55 -14.36 33.21 9.59
CA LYS A 55 -13.20 33.74 10.33
C LYS A 55 -12.00 32.78 10.30
N LEU A 56 -12.25 31.47 10.46
CA LEU A 56 -11.18 30.46 10.39
C LEU A 56 -10.55 30.39 8.99
N ILE A 57 -11.38 30.43 7.94
CA ILE A 57 -10.92 30.48 6.55
C ILE A 57 -10.10 31.75 6.28
N GLU A 58 -10.60 32.91 6.71
CA GLU A 58 -9.92 34.22 6.54
C GLU A 58 -8.58 34.28 7.28
N SER A 59 -8.50 33.63 8.44
CA SER A 59 -7.28 33.55 9.23
C SER A 59 -6.31 32.45 8.76
N LYS A 60 -6.60 31.80 7.63
CA LYS A 60 -5.83 30.66 7.05
C LYS A 60 -5.67 29.46 7.99
N GLN A 61 -6.56 29.34 8.99
CA GLN A 61 -6.65 28.18 9.89
C GLN A 61 -7.51 27.10 9.23
N LEU A 62 -7.04 26.56 8.10
CA LEU A 62 -7.83 25.71 7.21
C LEU A 62 -8.14 24.34 7.82
N LYS A 63 -7.22 23.81 8.64
CA LYS A 63 -7.43 22.53 9.34
C LYS A 63 -8.51 22.68 10.41
N GLU A 64 -8.41 23.73 11.22
CA GLU A 64 -9.39 24.07 12.25
C GLU A 64 -10.76 24.39 11.63
N ALA A 65 -10.78 25.03 10.46
CA ALA A 65 -12.01 25.27 9.70
C ALA A 65 -12.71 23.96 9.29
N ASP A 66 -11.94 22.96 8.82
CA ASP A 66 -12.50 21.65 8.47
C ASP A 66 -12.91 20.82 9.69
N GLU A 67 -12.14 20.87 10.78
CA GLU A 67 -12.51 20.24 12.05
C GLU A 67 -13.80 20.85 12.61
N TYR A 68 -13.96 22.17 12.52
CA TYR A 68 -15.18 22.88 12.90
C TYR A 68 -16.37 22.47 12.01
N LEU A 69 -16.17 22.35 10.70
CA LEU A 69 -17.18 21.82 9.78
C LEU A 69 -17.61 20.40 10.20
N GLY A 70 -16.65 19.55 10.60
CA GLY A 70 -16.92 18.21 11.12
C GLY A 70 -17.74 18.22 12.41
N ALA A 71 -17.38 19.09 13.36
CA ALA A 71 -18.10 19.24 14.63
C ALA A 71 -19.54 19.73 14.43
N GLU A 72 -19.75 20.62 13.45
CA GLU A 72 -21.04 21.23 13.15
C GLU A 72 -21.74 20.61 11.93
N LYS A 73 -21.38 19.37 11.57
CA LYS A 73 -21.81 18.70 10.33
C LYS A 73 -23.32 18.75 10.11
N GLN A 74 -24.11 18.52 11.15
CA GLN A 74 -25.58 18.51 11.04
C GLN A 74 -26.11 19.87 10.57
N TYR A 75 -25.60 20.97 11.14
CA TYR A 75 -26.04 22.31 10.77
C TYR A 75 -25.73 22.61 9.29
N PHE A 76 -24.50 22.33 8.85
CA PHE A 76 -24.08 22.58 7.48
C PHE A 76 -24.78 21.66 6.46
N ALA A 77 -25.14 20.43 6.85
CA ALA A 77 -25.95 19.54 6.03
C ALA A 77 -27.39 20.04 5.88
N GLU A 78 -28.02 20.50 6.97
CA GLU A 78 -29.40 21.02 6.94
C GLU A 78 -29.53 22.36 6.18
N ASN A 79 -28.45 23.16 6.13
CA ASN A 79 -28.42 24.48 5.49
C ASN A 79 -27.47 24.51 4.27
N GLN A 80 -27.28 23.36 3.60
CA GLN A 80 -26.23 23.19 2.59
C GLN A 80 -26.36 24.18 1.43
N LYS A 81 -27.58 24.50 0.99
CA LYS A 81 -27.81 25.40 -0.15
C LYS A 81 -27.37 26.83 0.15
N GLU A 82 -27.71 27.34 1.34
CA GLU A 82 -27.35 28.68 1.80
C GLU A 82 -25.85 28.77 2.09
N GLN A 83 -25.27 27.70 2.63
CA GLN A 83 -23.85 27.66 3.01
C GLN A 83 -22.91 27.22 1.87
N LEU A 84 -23.44 26.81 0.71
CA LEU A 84 -22.64 26.32 -0.41
C LEU A 84 -21.52 27.28 -0.84
N PRO A 85 -21.72 28.61 -0.92
CA PRO A 85 -20.63 29.53 -1.26
C PRO A 85 -19.48 29.50 -0.24
N LEU A 86 -19.80 29.38 1.05
CA LEU A 86 -18.81 29.31 2.13
C LEU A 86 -18.06 27.98 2.12
N LEU A 87 -18.76 26.87 1.92
CA LEU A 87 -18.15 25.54 1.78
C LEU A 87 -17.24 25.46 0.55
N LYS A 88 -17.66 26.05 -0.58
CA LYS A 88 -16.80 26.19 -1.77
C LYS A 88 -15.56 27.02 -1.48
N ARG A 89 -15.66 28.09 -0.69
CA ARG A 89 -14.49 28.90 -0.30
C ARG A 89 -13.48 28.08 0.50
N LEU A 90 -13.94 27.29 1.48
CA LEU A 90 -13.07 26.37 2.24
C LEU A 90 -12.40 25.36 1.32
N ALA A 91 -13.17 24.70 0.45
CA ALA A 91 -12.66 23.71 -0.49
C ALA A 91 -11.61 24.31 -1.44
N THR A 92 -11.85 25.50 -1.98
CA THR A 92 -10.89 26.20 -2.85
C THR A 92 -9.58 26.49 -2.14
N GLU A 93 -9.63 26.99 -0.89
CA GLU A 93 -8.43 27.30 -0.11
C GLU A 93 -7.63 26.05 0.26
N LEU A 94 -8.31 24.97 0.66
CA LEU A 94 -7.64 23.68 0.91
C LEU A 94 -7.07 23.07 -0.38
N ASN A 95 -7.83 23.10 -1.48
CA ASN A 95 -7.34 22.61 -2.78
C ASN A 95 -6.12 23.40 -3.26
N ALA A 96 -6.07 24.72 -3.04
CA ALA A 96 -4.90 25.52 -3.40
C ALA A 96 -3.61 25.07 -2.69
N VAL A 97 -3.71 24.49 -1.49
CA VAL A 97 -2.58 23.93 -0.74
C VAL A 97 -2.15 22.56 -1.28
N TYR A 98 -3.12 21.71 -1.64
CA TYR A 98 -2.85 20.32 -2.04
C TYR A 98 -2.61 20.12 -3.53
N GLU A 99 -3.22 20.90 -4.42
CA GLU A 99 -3.11 20.72 -5.87
C GLU A 99 -1.67 20.68 -6.40
N PRO A 100 -0.75 21.56 -5.95
CA PRO A 100 0.66 21.46 -6.36
C PRO A 100 1.31 20.14 -5.91
N GLN A 101 0.98 19.67 -4.70
CA GLN A 101 1.53 18.43 -4.15
C GLN A 101 0.99 17.21 -4.91
N LEU A 102 -0.32 17.20 -5.18
CA LEU A 102 -0.98 16.16 -5.96
C LEU A 102 -0.39 16.08 -7.37
N GLY A 103 -0.23 17.22 -8.03
CA GLY A 103 0.38 17.30 -9.36
C GLY A 103 1.85 16.86 -9.37
N ASN A 104 2.63 17.21 -8.36
CA ASN A 104 4.03 16.77 -8.24
C ASN A 104 4.13 15.26 -8.01
N ALA A 105 3.28 14.69 -7.16
CA ALA A 105 3.23 13.24 -6.92
C ALA A 105 2.81 12.48 -8.20
N GLU A 106 1.81 12.98 -8.93
CA GLU A 106 1.37 12.45 -10.22
C GLU A 106 2.52 12.46 -11.24
N GLN A 107 3.22 13.58 -11.34
CA GLN A 107 4.37 13.71 -12.23
C GLN A 107 5.54 12.79 -11.82
N GLY A 108 5.78 12.61 -10.52
CA GLY A 108 6.77 11.68 -10.00
C GLY A 108 6.48 10.25 -10.45
N LEU A 109 5.24 9.78 -10.24
CA LEU A 109 4.82 8.44 -10.65
C LEU A 109 4.95 8.22 -12.16
N SER A 110 4.55 9.20 -12.98
CA SER A 110 4.59 9.07 -14.45
C SER A 110 5.99 9.03 -15.06
N LYS A 111 7.01 9.54 -14.36
CA LYS A 111 8.42 9.52 -14.80
C LYS A 111 9.11 8.19 -14.49
N ILE A 112 8.70 7.52 -13.43
CA ILE A 112 9.33 6.27 -12.99
C ILE A 112 8.94 5.12 -13.92
N ARG A 113 9.86 4.19 -14.13
CA ARG A 113 9.62 2.94 -14.87
C ARG A 113 9.88 1.76 -13.93
N PRO A 114 8.89 0.89 -13.66
CA PRO A 114 9.04 -0.22 -12.73
C PRO A 114 9.77 -1.44 -13.34
N GLN A 115 10.66 -1.21 -14.31
CA GLN A 115 11.21 -2.25 -15.19
C GLN A 115 12.60 -2.77 -14.78
N SER A 116 13.23 -2.20 -13.76
CA SER A 116 14.52 -2.68 -13.27
C SER A 116 14.52 -2.79 -11.75
N ILE A 117 15.34 -3.70 -11.22
CA ILE A 117 15.50 -3.91 -9.78
C ILE A 117 16.03 -2.62 -9.12
N ASP A 118 16.94 -1.91 -9.80
CA ASP A 118 17.53 -0.66 -9.31
C ASP A 118 16.49 0.46 -9.06
N SER A 119 15.36 0.44 -9.80
CA SER A 119 14.31 1.45 -9.64
C SER A 119 13.28 1.09 -8.55
N TRP A 120 13.33 -0.11 -7.97
CA TRP A 120 12.29 -0.57 -7.04
C TRP A 120 12.16 0.28 -5.79
N LYS A 121 13.28 0.78 -5.26
CA LYS A 121 13.26 1.70 -4.11
C LYS A 121 12.53 3.00 -4.46
N GLU A 122 12.86 3.60 -5.60
CA GLU A 122 12.24 4.84 -6.07
C GLU A 122 10.73 4.65 -6.32
N VAL A 123 10.33 3.54 -6.97
CA VAL A 123 8.92 3.20 -7.18
C VAL A 123 8.19 3.10 -5.84
N ARG A 124 8.76 2.39 -4.86
CA ARG A 124 8.16 2.21 -3.53
C ARG A 124 7.99 3.53 -2.78
N ASP A 125 9.01 4.38 -2.81
CA ASP A 125 8.98 5.67 -2.13
C ASP A 125 7.95 6.60 -2.79
N ALA A 126 7.86 6.60 -4.12
CA ALA A 126 6.89 7.39 -4.87
C ALA A 126 5.45 6.93 -4.65
N THR A 127 5.18 5.61 -4.68
CA THR A 127 3.83 5.08 -4.42
C THR A 127 3.41 5.33 -2.98
N LYS A 128 4.30 5.13 -2.00
CA LYS A 128 4.03 5.43 -0.59
C LYS A 128 3.72 6.92 -0.36
N THR A 129 4.47 7.80 -1.01
CA THR A 129 4.25 9.25 -0.90
C THR A 129 2.89 9.64 -1.48
N ALA A 130 2.56 9.12 -2.66
CA ALA A 130 1.27 9.36 -3.29
C ALA A 130 0.10 8.79 -2.46
N ASP A 131 0.21 7.57 -1.93
CA ASP A 131 -0.80 6.98 -1.05
C ASP A 131 -1.02 7.80 0.22
N SER A 132 0.07 8.27 0.83
CA SER A 132 0.00 9.12 2.03
C SER A 132 -0.73 10.42 1.73
N LEU A 133 -0.42 11.04 0.58
CA LEU A 133 -1.05 12.29 0.16
C LEU A 133 -2.54 12.12 -0.15
N VAL A 134 -2.93 11.03 -0.82
CA VAL A 134 -4.34 10.68 -1.06
C VAL A 134 -5.08 10.50 0.25
N ASN A 135 -4.49 9.77 1.20
CA ASN A 135 -5.10 9.51 2.51
C ASN A 135 -5.25 10.79 3.34
N GLU A 136 -4.22 11.63 3.37
CA GLU A 136 -4.24 12.92 4.07
C GLU A 136 -5.29 13.85 3.47
N TYR A 137 -5.34 13.96 2.14
CA TYR A 137 -6.35 14.74 1.43
C TYR A 137 -7.77 14.25 1.76
N LYS A 138 -8.01 12.93 1.70
CA LYS A 138 -9.34 12.36 1.99
C LYS A 138 -9.73 12.38 3.47
N ALA A 139 -8.82 12.73 4.38
CA ALA A 139 -9.12 12.81 5.80
C ALA A 139 -9.99 14.04 6.14
N TYR A 140 -9.92 15.10 5.34
CA TYR A 140 -10.72 16.32 5.52
C TYR A 140 -12.22 16.05 5.32
N GLN A 141 -13.05 16.63 6.19
CA GLN A 141 -14.50 16.46 6.16
C GLN A 141 -15.11 17.05 4.88
N ILE A 142 -14.63 18.21 4.44
CA ILE A 142 -15.13 18.86 3.23
C ILE A 142 -14.94 17.99 1.99
N PHE A 143 -13.87 17.19 1.93
CA PHE A 143 -13.56 16.34 0.78
C PHE A 143 -14.27 14.98 0.81
N LYS A 144 -15.11 14.70 1.83
CA LYS A 144 -16.02 13.56 1.81
C LYS A 144 -17.16 13.72 0.80
N GLU A 145 -17.43 14.95 0.36
CA GLU A 145 -18.35 15.22 -0.74
C GLU A 145 -17.57 15.43 -2.04
N ASP A 146 -17.84 14.59 -3.05
CA ASP A 146 -17.10 14.57 -4.31
C ASP A 146 -17.10 15.91 -5.06
N GLN A 147 -18.14 16.73 -4.87
CA GLN A 147 -18.25 18.05 -5.52
C GLN A 147 -17.18 19.06 -5.07
N PHE A 148 -16.51 18.81 -3.95
CA PHE A 148 -15.45 19.68 -3.41
C PHE A 148 -14.04 19.12 -3.67
N GLN A 149 -13.93 17.88 -4.15
CA GLN A 149 -12.65 17.25 -4.44
C GLN A 149 -11.99 17.87 -5.68
N SER A 150 -10.66 17.97 -5.65
CA SER A 150 -9.87 18.40 -6.80
C SER A 150 -9.83 17.30 -7.86
N SER A 151 -9.88 17.69 -9.13
CA SER A 151 -9.63 16.76 -10.24
C SER A 151 -8.22 16.17 -10.21
N LYS A 152 -7.25 16.86 -9.59
CA LYS A 152 -5.88 16.37 -9.41
C LYS A 152 -5.78 15.17 -8.47
N LEU A 153 -6.67 15.05 -7.51
CA LEU A 153 -6.77 13.84 -6.68
C LEU A 153 -7.06 12.63 -7.58
N ARG A 154 -8.08 12.73 -8.42
CA ARG A 154 -8.49 11.65 -9.32
C ARG A 154 -7.37 11.27 -10.29
N SER A 155 -6.69 12.25 -10.86
CA SER A 155 -5.51 12.01 -11.72
C SER A 155 -4.40 11.24 -10.99
N LEU A 156 -4.11 11.60 -9.74
CA LEU A 156 -3.12 10.89 -8.92
C LEU A 156 -3.56 9.45 -8.61
N GLU A 157 -4.82 9.23 -8.28
CA GLU A 157 -5.37 7.89 -8.02
C GLU A 157 -5.31 7.00 -9.26
N ASP A 158 -5.67 7.54 -10.42
CA ASP A 158 -5.56 6.84 -11.71
C ASP A 158 -4.10 6.49 -12.02
N ALA A 159 -3.15 7.40 -11.74
CA ALA A 159 -1.71 7.14 -11.90
C ALA A 159 -1.21 6.05 -10.95
N LEU A 160 -1.65 6.05 -9.68
CA LEU A 160 -1.36 5.00 -8.71
C LEU A 160 -1.90 3.64 -9.15
N ALA A 161 -3.17 3.60 -9.59
CA ALA A 161 -3.81 2.39 -10.07
C ALA A 161 -3.07 1.82 -11.29
N LYS A 162 -2.70 2.68 -12.24
CA LYS A 162 -1.90 2.31 -13.41
C LYS A 162 -0.53 1.74 -13.01
N MET A 163 0.22 2.43 -12.15
CA MET A 163 1.53 1.96 -11.68
C MET A 163 1.43 0.59 -10.99
N ARG A 164 0.43 0.40 -10.12
CA ARG A 164 0.17 -0.89 -9.46
C ARG A 164 -0.16 -1.99 -10.46
N TYR A 165 -0.99 -1.69 -11.46
CA TYR A 165 -1.32 -2.63 -12.52
C TYR A 165 -0.08 -3.03 -13.32
N GLU A 166 0.75 -2.07 -13.75
CA GLU A 166 1.99 -2.33 -14.49
C GLU A 166 2.96 -3.20 -13.69
N MET A 167 3.13 -2.93 -12.39
CA MET A 167 3.94 -3.77 -11.51
C MET A 167 3.34 -5.19 -11.38
N ALA A 168 2.03 -5.32 -11.19
CA ALA A 168 1.40 -6.63 -11.08
C ALA A 168 1.58 -7.47 -12.36
N GLN A 169 1.45 -6.85 -13.54
CA GLN A 169 1.70 -7.52 -14.83
C GLN A 169 3.18 -7.91 -15.02
N GLY A 170 4.10 -7.09 -14.52
CA GLY A 170 5.55 -7.35 -14.59
C GLY A 170 6.08 -8.31 -13.53
N ALA A 171 5.29 -8.61 -12.49
CA ALA A 171 5.76 -9.32 -11.30
C ALA A 171 6.36 -10.70 -11.60
N LEU A 172 5.74 -11.50 -12.48
CA LEU A 172 6.25 -12.82 -12.86
C LEU A 172 7.64 -12.73 -13.52
N THR A 173 7.76 -11.89 -14.53
CA THR A 173 9.04 -11.67 -15.24
C THR A 173 10.12 -11.18 -14.28
N MET A 174 9.76 -10.31 -13.34
CA MET A 174 10.68 -9.79 -12.33
C MET A 174 11.07 -10.85 -11.31
N PHE A 175 10.14 -11.70 -10.90
CA PHE A 175 10.41 -12.84 -10.03
C PHE A 175 11.47 -13.73 -10.68
N GLN A 176 11.26 -14.16 -11.92
CA GLN A 176 12.21 -15.04 -12.62
C GLN A 176 13.61 -14.45 -12.81
N LYS A 177 13.72 -13.12 -12.90
CA LYS A 177 15.01 -12.40 -13.03
C LYS A 177 15.65 -12.03 -11.69
N PHE A 178 14.93 -12.19 -10.59
CA PHE A 178 15.39 -11.80 -9.27
C PHE A 178 16.52 -12.72 -8.80
N ASP A 179 17.49 -12.15 -8.07
CA ASP A 179 18.54 -12.96 -7.44
C ASP A 179 17.99 -13.69 -6.21
N HIS A 180 17.52 -14.92 -6.46
CA HIS A 180 17.03 -15.81 -5.42
C HIS A 180 18.13 -16.40 -4.54
N SER A 181 19.41 -16.13 -4.80
CA SER A 181 20.52 -16.58 -3.96
C SER A 181 20.83 -15.62 -2.80
N SER A 182 20.44 -14.34 -2.92
CA SER A 182 20.61 -13.32 -1.88
C SER A 182 19.85 -13.63 -0.57
N ASP A 183 20.06 -12.88 0.51
CA ASP A 183 19.26 -13.06 1.74
C ASP A 183 17.86 -12.44 1.67
N VAL A 184 17.63 -11.59 0.68
CA VAL A 184 16.36 -10.86 0.54
C VAL A 184 15.35 -11.71 -0.22
N ASN A 185 14.11 -11.72 0.27
CA ASN A 185 13.00 -12.36 -0.44
C ASN A 185 12.39 -11.41 -1.47
N PHE A 186 11.90 -11.97 -2.58
CA PHE A 186 11.32 -11.18 -3.67
C PHE A 186 10.13 -10.34 -3.18
N PHE A 187 9.21 -10.91 -2.39
CA PHE A 187 7.97 -10.23 -1.99
C PHE A 187 8.19 -9.04 -1.04
N ALA A 188 9.32 -8.98 -0.31
CA ALA A 188 9.73 -7.85 0.52
C ALA A 188 10.56 -6.82 -0.28
N ALA A 189 11.30 -7.27 -1.30
CA ALA A 189 12.05 -6.39 -2.19
C ALA A 189 11.16 -5.71 -3.24
N TYR A 190 10.15 -6.43 -3.73
CA TYR A 190 9.29 -5.96 -4.81
C TYR A 190 8.40 -4.79 -4.37
N PRO A 191 8.28 -3.72 -5.15
CA PRO A 191 7.58 -2.51 -4.72
C PRO A 191 6.05 -2.65 -4.69
N ALA A 192 5.48 -3.63 -5.38
CA ALA A 192 4.03 -3.86 -5.35
C ALA A 192 3.64 -4.80 -4.18
N PRO A 193 2.52 -4.51 -3.49
CA PRO A 193 2.00 -5.40 -2.47
C PRO A 193 1.40 -6.65 -3.12
N LEU A 194 2.20 -7.70 -3.27
CA LEU A 194 1.76 -8.99 -3.80
C LEU A 194 1.43 -9.95 -2.67
N ASN A 195 0.33 -10.69 -2.80
CA ASN A 195 0.10 -11.87 -1.97
C ASN A 195 1.01 -13.00 -2.48
N GLY A 196 2.10 -13.28 -1.77
CA GLY A 196 3.10 -14.27 -2.21
C GLY A 196 2.52 -15.67 -2.43
N SER A 197 1.61 -16.12 -1.57
CA SER A 197 0.98 -17.44 -1.69
C SER A 197 0.10 -17.55 -2.93
N ALA A 198 -0.76 -16.55 -3.16
CA ALA A 198 -1.60 -16.50 -4.35
C ALA A 198 -0.74 -16.36 -5.62
N PHE A 199 0.27 -15.48 -5.59
CA PHE A 199 1.19 -15.30 -6.70
C PHE A 199 1.87 -16.60 -7.11
N LEU A 200 2.44 -17.34 -6.16
CA LEU A 200 3.13 -18.61 -6.46
C LEU A 200 2.16 -19.66 -6.99
N ALA A 201 0.98 -19.79 -6.38
CA ALA A 201 -0.04 -20.75 -6.81
C ALA A 201 -0.54 -20.46 -8.24
N ASP A 202 -0.90 -19.21 -8.51
CA ASP A 202 -1.47 -18.78 -9.80
C ASP A 202 -0.47 -18.86 -10.95
N ASN A 203 0.83 -18.72 -10.65
CA ASN A 203 1.89 -18.70 -11.65
C ASN A 203 2.71 -20.00 -11.73
N ALA A 204 2.31 -21.07 -11.02
CA ALA A 204 3.09 -22.31 -10.96
C ALA A 204 3.44 -22.87 -12.36
N ASN A 205 2.48 -22.90 -13.28
CA ASN A 205 2.71 -23.38 -14.65
C ASN A 205 3.71 -22.50 -15.41
N ALA A 206 3.60 -21.17 -15.28
CA ALA A 206 4.51 -20.24 -15.95
C ALA A 206 5.92 -20.23 -15.32
N LEU A 207 6.04 -20.67 -14.07
CA LEU A 207 7.30 -20.85 -13.37
C LEU A 207 7.96 -22.21 -13.64
N GLN A 208 7.35 -23.11 -14.41
CA GLN A 208 7.87 -24.47 -14.62
C GLN A 208 9.29 -24.50 -15.20
N GLU A 209 9.54 -23.74 -16.29
CA GLU A 209 10.87 -23.70 -16.90
C GLU A 209 11.92 -23.08 -15.97
N PHE A 210 11.53 -22.06 -15.22
CA PHE A 210 12.38 -21.45 -14.21
C PHE A 210 12.74 -22.45 -13.11
N VAL A 211 11.76 -23.17 -12.55
CA VAL A 211 12.02 -24.20 -11.54
C VAL A 211 12.85 -25.36 -12.11
N ASN A 212 12.63 -25.73 -13.37
CA ASN A 212 13.38 -26.79 -14.04
C ASN A 212 14.87 -26.46 -14.21
N SER A 213 15.23 -25.19 -14.34
CA SER A 213 16.64 -24.78 -14.47
C SER A 213 17.42 -24.85 -13.15
N LEU A 214 16.72 -24.87 -12.01
CA LEU A 214 17.36 -24.87 -10.68
C LEU A 214 18.00 -26.23 -10.33
N SER A 215 19.15 -26.14 -9.65
CA SER A 215 19.82 -27.26 -8.99
C SER A 215 19.13 -27.69 -7.70
N VAL A 216 19.48 -28.87 -7.17
CA VAL A 216 18.96 -29.39 -5.89
C VAL A 216 19.20 -28.40 -4.73
N ALA A 217 20.37 -27.75 -4.71
CA ALA A 217 20.70 -26.77 -3.68
C ALA A 217 19.81 -25.52 -3.79
N GLU A 218 19.64 -24.99 -5.00
CA GLU A 218 18.78 -23.81 -5.26
C GLU A 218 17.31 -24.09 -4.97
N LEU A 219 16.80 -25.29 -5.29
CA LEU A 219 15.44 -25.71 -4.95
C LEU A 219 15.23 -25.73 -3.43
N THR A 220 16.21 -26.21 -2.67
CA THR A 220 16.17 -26.23 -1.20
C THR A 220 16.18 -24.82 -0.63
N GLN A 221 17.05 -23.95 -1.17
CA GLN A 221 17.12 -22.55 -0.77
C GLN A 221 15.82 -21.81 -1.08
N MET A 222 15.26 -21.99 -2.27
CA MET A 222 13.99 -21.40 -2.69
C MET A 222 12.87 -21.80 -1.74
N LYS A 223 12.74 -23.08 -1.44
CA LYS A 223 11.69 -23.53 -0.52
C LYS A 223 11.85 -22.95 0.89
N THR A 224 13.07 -22.91 1.40
CA THR A 224 13.36 -22.33 2.72
C THR A 224 12.98 -20.84 2.74
N LYS A 225 13.48 -20.08 1.76
CA LYS A 225 13.27 -18.63 1.64
C LYS A 225 11.80 -18.25 1.50
N TYR A 226 11.02 -19.02 0.75
CA TYR A 226 9.61 -18.72 0.48
C TYR A 226 8.65 -19.60 1.30
N SER A 227 9.12 -20.25 2.36
CA SER A 227 8.33 -21.18 3.17
C SER A 227 7.04 -20.56 3.72
N GLU A 228 7.05 -19.29 4.11
CA GLU A 228 5.87 -18.54 4.57
C GLU A 228 4.81 -18.33 3.48
N HIS A 229 5.21 -18.42 2.20
CA HIS A 229 4.32 -18.23 1.06
C HIS A 229 3.93 -19.55 0.39
N ILE A 230 4.72 -20.62 0.57
CA ILE A 230 4.45 -21.93 -0.02
C ILE A 230 3.45 -22.67 0.88
N VAL A 231 2.19 -22.67 0.48
CA VAL A 231 1.11 -23.39 1.18
C VAL A 231 1.08 -24.85 0.73
N ASP A 232 0.65 -25.73 1.64
CA ASP A 232 0.39 -27.14 1.36
C ASP A 232 -1.10 -27.47 1.58
N PRO A 233 -1.80 -28.05 0.58
CA PRO A 233 -1.35 -28.33 -0.78
C PRO A 233 -1.32 -27.06 -1.66
N SER A 234 -0.36 -26.96 -2.60
CA SER A 234 -0.40 -25.94 -3.66
C SER A 234 0.32 -26.40 -4.94
N PRO A 235 -0.11 -25.95 -6.13
CA PRO A 235 0.52 -26.31 -7.40
C PRO A 235 2.01 -25.99 -7.46
N PHE A 236 2.44 -24.88 -6.83
CA PHE A 236 3.84 -24.50 -6.78
C PHE A 236 4.67 -25.41 -5.86
N ASN A 237 4.12 -25.80 -4.71
CA ASN A 237 4.78 -26.77 -3.82
C ASN A 237 4.98 -28.13 -4.51
N ASP A 238 3.97 -28.58 -5.27
CA ASP A 238 4.02 -29.82 -6.05
C ASP A 238 5.09 -29.74 -7.15
N LEU A 239 5.18 -28.60 -7.85
CA LEU A 239 6.20 -28.33 -8.86
C LEU A 239 7.62 -28.40 -8.26
N LEU A 240 7.87 -27.71 -7.15
CA LEU A 240 9.17 -27.76 -6.47
C LEU A 240 9.53 -29.19 -6.03
N SER A 241 8.56 -29.90 -5.45
CA SER A 241 8.76 -31.26 -4.94
C SER A 241 9.06 -32.26 -6.05
N SER A 242 8.30 -32.19 -7.14
CA SER A 242 8.51 -33.01 -8.34
C SER A 242 9.89 -32.75 -8.95
N ARG A 243 10.27 -31.47 -9.10
CA ARG A 243 11.57 -31.12 -9.68
C ARG A 243 12.73 -31.54 -8.79
N PHE A 244 12.63 -31.34 -7.48
CA PHE A 244 13.65 -31.79 -6.52
C PHE A 244 13.88 -33.29 -6.59
N PHE A 245 12.79 -34.07 -6.64
CA PHE A 245 12.85 -35.53 -6.77
C PHE A 245 13.53 -35.94 -8.07
N ALA A 246 13.13 -35.35 -9.21
CA ALA A 246 13.71 -35.63 -10.52
C ALA A 246 15.21 -35.28 -10.58
N ALA A 247 15.59 -34.10 -10.10
CA ALA A 247 16.97 -33.63 -10.07
C ALA A 247 17.86 -34.52 -9.18
N SER A 248 17.34 -34.95 -8.03
CA SER A 248 18.07 -35.84 -7.08
C SER A 248 18.28 -37.26 -7.61
N LEU A 249 17.41 -37.74 -8.52
CA LEU A 249 17.61 -39.03 -9.20
C LEU A 249 18.56 -38.92 -10.39
N ALA A 250 18.57 -37.78 -11.09
CA ALA A 250 19.40 -37.57 -12.28
C ALA A 250 20.92 -37.67 -11.99
N THR A 251 21.35 -37.49 -10.75
CA THR A 251 22.75 -37.66 -10.32
C THR A 251 23.21 -39.11 -10.23
N THR A 252 22.40 -40.08 -10.69
CA THR A 252 22.66 -41.53 -10.58
C THR A 252 22.45 -42.24 -11.91
N SER A 253 23.27 -43.24 -12.23
CA SER A 253 23.13 -44.06 -13.44
C SER A 253 21.88 -44.95 -13.40
N ARG A 254 21.13 -45.01 -14.50
CA ARG A 254 19.97 -45.90 -14.64
C ARG A 254 20.41 -47.36 -14.83
N PRO A 255 19.59 -48.36 -14.43
CA PRO A 255 18.27 -48.24 -13.78
C PRO A 255 18.35 -47.87 -12.29
N TYR A 256 17.32 -47.19 -11.77
CA TYR A 256 17.26 -46.82 -10.35
C TYR A 256 16.76 -47.99 -9.49
N SER A 257 17.45 -48.30 -8.40
CA SER A 257 16.95 -49.28 -7.43
C SER A 257 15.74 -48.72 -6.65
N ILE A 258 14.82 -49.60 -6.24
CA ILE A 258 13.66 -49.22 -5.40
C ILE A 258 14.13 -48.53 -4.11
N GLY A 259 15.21 -49.04 -3.49
CA GLY A 259 15.80 -48.42 -2.29
C GLY A 259 16.26 -46.98 -2.51
N ARG A 260 16.84 -46.67 -3.68
CA ARG A 260 17.25 -45.31 -4.03
C ARG A 260 16.03 -44.40 -4.24
N VAL A 261 15.01 -44.88 -4.94
CA VAL A 261 13.75 -44.12 -5.13
C VAL A 261 13.15 -43.76 -3.77
N LEU A 262 13.04 -44.73 -2.86
CA LEU A 262 12.51 -44.50 -1.50
C LEU A 262 13.38 -43.52 -0.70
N ALA A 263 14.70 -43.64 -0.78
CA ALA A 263 15.63 -42.71 -0.13
C ALA A 263 15.47 -41.29 -0.67
N THR A 264 15.31 -41.12 -1.99
CA THR A 264 15.09 -39.81 -2.61
C THR A 264 13.73 -39.22 -2.24
N VAL A 265 12.65 -40.02 -2.17
CA VAL A 265 11.34 -39.56 -1.67
C VAL A 265 11.47 -39.09 -0.21
N LYS A 266 12.18 -39.85 0.64
CA LYS A 266 12.41 -39.47 2.03
C LYS A 266 13.24 -38.18 2.13
N ALA A 267 14.29 -38.05 1.33
CA ALA A 267 15.11 -36.85 1.26
C ALA A 267 14.29 -35.64 0.79
N ALA A 268 13.46 -35.79 -0.25
CA ALA A 268 12.55 -34.75 -0.72
C ALA A 268 11.57 -34.32 0.38
N ARG A 269 10.92 -35.26 1.07
CA ARG A 269 10.04 -34.94 2.21
C ARG A 269 10.75 -34.26 3.38
N THR A 270 12.04 -34.55 3.57
CA THR A 270 12.80 -33.96 4.68
C THR A 270 13.28 -32.56 4.30
N ALA A 271 13.89 -32.42 3.12
CA ALA A 271 14.41 -31.15 2.60
C ALA A 271 13.29 -30.14 2.31
N LEU A 272 12.12 -30.65 1.93
CA LEU A 272 10.97 -29.83 1.59
C LEU A 272 9.88 -29.85 2.67
N GLY A 273 10.06 -30.50 3.81
CA GLY A 273 8.97 -30.66 4.77
C GLY A 273 7.87 -31.60 4.26
N SER A 274 7.24 -32.30 5.21
CA SER A 274 6.19 -33.28 4.87
C SER A 274 4.93 -32.54 4.44
N PRO A 275 4.20 -33.02 3.41
CA PRO A 275 2.82 -32.61 3.24
C PRO A 275 2.09 -32.97 4.53
N THR A 276 1.50 -31.98 5.19
CA THR A 276 0.67 -32.21 6.36
C THR A 276 -0.39 -33.23 5.95
N GLN A 277 -0.44 -34.38 6.62
CA GLN A 277 -1.43 -35.43 6.34
C GLN A 277 -2.84 -34.93 6.68
N SER A 278 -3.43 -34.11 5.81
CA SER A 278 -4.84 -33.73 5.86
C SER A 278 -5.52 -34.30 4.62
N GLY A 279 -5.77 -35.60 4.66
CA GLY A 279 -6.38 -36.33 3.55
C GLY A 279 -6.05 -37.81 3.57
N VAL A 280 -6.19 -38.45 4.72
CA VAL A 280 -6.33 -39.91 4.75
C VAL A 280 -7.58 -40.25 3.96
N LEU A 281 -7.38 -40.96 2.86
CA LEU A 281 -8.41 -41.64 2.07
C LEU A 281 -9.42 -42.32 3.00
N LYS A 282 -10.68 -41.91 2.90
CA LYS A 282 -11.81 -42.81 3.12
C LYS A 282 -12.42 -43.11 1.75
#